data_AF-A0A2E9NI35-F1
#
_entry.id   AF-A0A2E9NI35-F1
#
_cell.length_a   1.000
_cell.length_b   1.000
_cell.length_c   1.000
_cell.angle_alpha   90.00
_cell.angle_beta   90.00
_cell.angle_gamma   90.00
#
_symmetry.space_group_name_H-M   'P 1'
#
loop_
_entity.id
_entity.type
_entity.pdbx_description
1 polymer ?
#
loop_
_entity_poly.entity_id
_entity_poly.type
_entity_poly.pdbx_seq_one_letter_code
_entity_poly.pdbx_strand_id
1 'polypeptide(L)'
;MAQADQGITRQAALLAQREAKRDTLAPERVSQTEERVRAFETLRLPRAIFVKGFNGLRPVLGGLPGGSGFVFGGGYINSLNRRAYEFTTDARYSTLGYKQADINVVFPNERSTSPVSAGLRAEYRDFTELNYFGLGTGSSVDDRAFYRIEDRTMGADVTFNSEVFDAGATVGLWNGRIDSGSRLPSLEDEFDPSNTPGFEMQPDFLRYGAHAIVTLLDGGLPPRSA
;
A
#
# COMPACT_ATOMS: atom_id res chain seq x y z
N MET A 1 -6.62 -26.92 -77.16
CA MET A 1 -6.17 -26.57 -75.80
C MET A 1 -6.76 -25.22 -75.42
N ALA A 2 -7.64 -25.18 -74.41
CA ALA A 2 -7.93 -24.06 -73.51
C ALA A 2 -9.27 -24.34 -72.78
N GLN A 3 -9.20 -25.05 -71.65
CA GLN A 3 -10.32 -25.16 -70.70
C GLN A 3 -10.13 -24.03 -69.68
N ALA A 4 -11.07 -23.07 -69.65
CA ALA A 4 -11.08 -21.98 -68.70
C ALA A 4 -11.64 -22.48 -67.37
N ASP A 5 -10.76 -22.57 -66.37
CA ASP A 5 -11.07 -22.90 -64.98
C ASP A 5 -11.77 -21.69 -64.33
N GLN A 6 -13.09 -21.79 -64.10
CA GLN A 6 -13.86 -20.71 -63.46
C GLN A 6 -13.63 -20.75 -61.95
N GLY A 7 -12.59 -20.04 -61.52
CA GLY A 7 -12.25 -19.83 -60.12
C GLY A 7 -13.40 -19.19 -59.34
N ILE A 8 -13.86 -19.89 -58.30
CA ILE A 8 -14.76 -19.37 -57.27
C ILE A 8 -14.20 -18.03 -56.78
N THR A 9 -14.95 -16.96 -56.99
CA THR A 9 -14.52 -15.61 -56.59
C THR A 9 -14.32 -15.59 -55.07
N ARG A 10 -13.21 -15.03 -54.58
CA ARG A 10 -12.87 -14.95 -53.15
C ARG A 10 -14.04 -14.47 -52.26
N GLN A 11 -14.90 -13.62 -52.82
CA GLN A 11 -16.12 -13.13 -52.18
C GLN A 11 -17.17 -14.22 -51.95
N ALA A 12 -17.37 -15.14 -52.89
CA ALA A 12 -18.29 -16.27 -52.75
C ALA A 12 -17.80 -17.26 -51.68
N ALA A 13 -16.49 -17.51 -51.62
CA ALA A 13 -15.90 -18.35 -50.57
C ALA A 13 -16.06 -17.76 -49.16
N LEU A 14 -15.91 -16.44 -49.01
CA LEU A 14 -16.12 -15.75 -47.73
C LEU A 14 -17.58 -15.72 -47.29
N LEU A 15 -18.53 -15.63 -48.23
CA LEU A 15 -19.96 -15.70 -47.92
C LEU A 15 -20.35 -17.10 -47.45
N ALA A 16 -19.92 -18.14 -48.16
CA ALA A 16 -20.15 -19.53 -47.74
C ALA A 16 -19.53 -19.83 -46.37
N GLN A 17 -18.33 -19.31 -46.09
CA GLN A 17 -17.71 -19.43 -44.75
C GLN A 17 -18.48 -18.68 -43.66
N ARG A 18 -19.06 -17.52 -43.98
CA ARG A 18 -19.88 -16.75 -43.02
C ARG A 18 -21.21 -17.43 -42.73
N GLU A 19 -21.86 -18.01 -43.74
CA GLU A 19 -23.10 -18.78 -43.58
C GLU A 19 -22.85 -20.06 -42.77
N ALA A 20 -21.81 -20.82 -43.10
CA ALA A 20 -21.42 -22.00 -42.33
C ALA A 20 -21.08 -21.66 -40.87
N LYS A 21 -20.45 -20.50 -40.63
CA LYS A 21 -20.15 -20.02 -39.27
C LYS A 21 -21.41 -19.52 -38.56
N ARG A 22 -22.38 -18.94 -39.28
CA ARG A 22 -23.67 -18.51 -38.72
C ARG A 22 -24.48 -19.69 -38.20
N ASP A 23 -24.45 -20.81 -38.92
CA ASP A 23 -25.24 -22.00 -38.58
C ASP A 23 -24.59 -22.86 -37.47
N THR A 24 -23.31 -22.61 -37.16
CA THR A 24 -22.57 -23.29 -36.08
C THR A 24 -22.32 -22.42 -34.84
N LEU A 25 -22.74 -21.16 -34.83
CA LEU A 25 -22.68 -20.27 -33.66
C LEU A 25 -23.72 -20.70 -32.63
N ALA A 26 -23.34 -21.63 -31.75
CA ALA A 26 -24.04 -21.85 -30.50
C ALA A 26 -23.95 -20.56 -29.65
N PRO A 27 -25.01 -20.19 -28.89
CA PRO A 27 -24.94 -19.07 -27.97
C PRO A 27 -23.77 -19.27 -27.01
N GLU A 28 -22.96 -18.22 -26.84
CA GLU A 28 -21.79 -18.22 -25.96
C GLU A 28 -22.23 -18.58 -24.53
N ARG A 29 -21.95 -19.82 -24.13
CA ARG A 29 -22.22 -20.29 -22.76
C ARG A 29 -21.07 -19.81 -21.89
N VAL A 30 -21.33 -18.72 -21.19
CA VAL A 30 -20.47 -18.17 -20.14
C VAL A 30 -20.15 -19.29 -19.15
N SER A 31 -18.86 -19.51 -18.87
CA SER A 31 -18.45 -20.54 -17.90
C SER A 31 -18.87 -20.13 -16.47
N GLN A 32 -19.06 -21.08 -15.55
CA GLN A 32 -19.39 -20.74 -14.14
C GLN A 32 -18.35 -19.81 -13.49
N THR A 33 -17.10 -19.90 -13.92
CA THR A 33 -16.02 -18.98 -13.55
C THR A 33 -16.23 -17.57 -14.08
N GLU A 34 -16.70 -17.45 -15.32
CA GLU A 34 -16.94 -16.16 -15.97
C GLU A 34 -18.22 -15.49 -15.46
N GLU A 35 -19.24 -16.26 -15.05
CA GLU A 35 -20.39 -15.74 -14.30
C GLU A 35 -19.98 -15.20 -12.92
N ARG A 36 -19.06 -15.86 -12.22
CA ARG A 36 -18.53 -15.37 -10.94
C ARG A 36 -17.71 -14.10 -11.10
N VAL A 37 -16.88 -14.02 -12.14
CA VAL A 37 -16.13 -12.80 -12.48
C VAL A 37 -17.09 -11.68 -12.83
N ARG A 38 -18.10 -11.94 -13.66
CA ARG A 38 -19.13 -10.96 -14.02
C ARG A 38 -19.95 -10.52 -12.80
N ALA A 39 -20.29 -11.44 -11.89
CA ALA A 39 -20.95 -11.09 -10.62
C ALA A 39 -20.06 -10.22 -9.72
N PHE A 40 -18.75 -10.47 -9.71
CA PHE A 40 -17.77 -9.67 -8.98
C PHE A 40 -17.54 -8.29 -9.62
N GLU A 41 -17.58 -8.17 -10.96
CA GLU A 41 -17.58 -6.88 -11.67
C GLU A 41 -18.89 -6.10 -11.46
N THR A 42 -20.02 -6.81 -11.36
CA THR A 42 -21.34 -6.20 -11.10
C THR A 42 -21.47 -5.74 -9.64
N LEU A 43 -20.72 -6.36 -8.72
CA LEU A 43 -20.42 -5.81 -7.40
C LEU A 43 -19.53 -4.57 -7.58
N ARG A 44 -20.18 -3.47 -7.97
CA ARG A 44 -19.62 -2.14 -8.00
C ARG A 44 -19.38 -1.69 -6.56
N LEU A 45 -18.43 -2.35 -5.87
CA LEU A 45 -18.03 -2.03 -4.51
C LEU A 45 -17.71 -0.54 -4.52
N PRO A 46 -18.55 0.30 -3.88
CA PRO A 46 -18.32 1.72 -3.93
C PRO A 46 -16.95 1.95 -3.32
N ARG A 47 -16.05 2.63 -4.04
CA ARG A 47 -14.73 3.04 -3.51
C ARG A 47 -14.84 3.64 -2.10
N ALA A 48 -15.99 4.22 -1.78
CA ALA A 48 -16.38 4.71 -0.46
C ALA A 48 -16.26 3.67 0.68
N ILE A 49 -16.45 2.37 0.46
CA ILE A 49 -16.29 1.34 1.51
C ILE A 49 -14.81 1.19 1.88
N PHE A 50 -13.90 1.26 0.91
CA PHE A 50 -12.46 1.21 1.16
C PHE A 50 -11.93 2.52 1.75
N VAL A 51 -12.53 3.67 1.41
CA VAL A 51 -12.07 5.00 1.88
C VAL A 51 -12.71 5.41 3.21
N LYS A 52 -14.04 5.36 3.33
CA LYS A 52 -14.81 5.79 4.51
C LYS A 52 -15.28 4.65 5.39
N GLY A 53 -15.26 3.42 4.91
CA GLY A 53 -15.80 2.28 5.64
C GLY A 53 -17.32 2.29 5.78
N PHE A 54 -17.86 1.17 6.27
CA PHE A 54 -19.23 1.09 6.77
C PHE A 54 -19.20 1.34 8.28
N ASN A 55 -19.85 2.39 8.78
CA ASN A 55 -19.79 2.82 10.19
C ASN A 55 -18.35 3.05 10.70
N GLY A 56 -17.46 3.54 9.83
CA GLY A 56 -16.04 3.75 10.15
C GLY A 56 -15.16 2.52 9.97
N LEU A 57 -15.74 1.31 9.88
CA LEU A 57 -14.98 0.08 9.60
C LEU A 57 -14.70 -0.04 8.10
N ARG A 58 -13.42 -0.11 7.72
CA ARG A 58 -12.98 -0.26 6.32
C ARG A 58 -12.15 -1.52 6.13
N PRO A 59 -12.36 -2.30 5.05
CA PRO A 59 -11.38 -3.30 4.66
C PRO A 59 -10.12 -2.61 4.11
N VAL A 60 -8.95 -3.15 4.46
CA VAL A 60 -7.66 -2.66 3.99
C VAL A 60 -6.97 -3.79 3.22
N LEU A 61 -6.53 -3.49 2.00
CA LEU A 61 -5.83 -4.44 1.11
C LEU A 61 -4.49 -3.82 0.70
N GLY A 62 -3.41 -4.61 0.69
CA GLY A 62 -2.07 -4.13 0.37
C GLY A 62 -1.44 -3.28 1.49
N GLY A 63 -0.43 -2.47 1.13
CA GLY A 63 0.20 -1.51 2.04
C GLY A 63 1.37 -2.06 2.88
N LEU A 64 1.80 -3.31 2.65
CA LEU A 64 3.02 -3.87 3.23
C LEU A 64 4.15 -3.92 2.20
N PRO A 65 5.43 -4.02 2.61
CA PRO A 65 6.56 -4.06 1.70
C PRO A 65 6.47 -5.13 0.61
N GLY A 66 7.19 -4.88 -0.50
CA GLY A 66 7.31 -5.83 -1.59
C GLY A 66 7.86 -7.17 -1.11
N GLY A 67 7.32 -8.27 -1.63
CA GLY A 67 7.65 -9.62 -1.16
C GLY A 67 6.79 -10.13 0.00
N SER A 68 5.84 -9.35 0.53
CA SER A 68 4.93 -9.77 1.61
C SER A 68 3.77 -10.69 1.15
N GLY A 69 3.53 -10.83 -0.15
CA GLY A 69 2.46 -11.66 -0.70
C GLY A 69 1.10 -10.96 -0.69
N PHE A 70 0.02 -11.73 -0.49
CA PHE A 70 -1.33 -11.16 -0.40
C PHE A 70 -1.56 -10.57 0.99
N VAL A 71 -2.03 -9.33 1.04
CA VAL A 71 -2.26 -8.59 2.28
C VAL A 71 -3.75 -8.31 2.44
N PHE A 72 -4.26 -8.59 3.63
CA PHE A 72 -5.61 -8.27 4.05
C PHE A 72 -5.61 -7.66 5.45
N GLY A 73 -6.63 -6.86 5.74
CA GLY A 73 -6.68 -6.10 6.97
C GLY A 73 -8.00 -5.36 7.16
N GLY A 74 -8.11 -4.72 8.31
CA GLY A 74 -9.25 -3.91 8.70
C GLY A 74 -8.79 -2.62 9.34
N GLY A 75 -9.52 -1.56 9.07
CA GLY A 75 -9.33 -0.25 9.67
C GLY A 75 -10.60 0.26 10.32
N TYR A 76 -10.45 1.17 11.26
CA TYR A 76 -11.53 1.87 11.91
C TYR A 76 -11.22 3.35 12.01
N ILE A 77 -12.16 4.19 11.55
CA ILE A 77 -12.09 5.64 11.67
C ILE A 77 -13.28 6.12 12.49
N ASN A 78 -13.02 6.91 13.52
CA ASN A 78 -14.05 7.54 14.32
C ASN A 78 -13.74 9.02 14.58
N SER A 79 -14.70 9.88 14.27
CA SER A 79 -14.66 11.30 14.62
C SER A 79 -15.81 11.62 15.58
N LEU A 80 -15.61 11.34 16.86
CA LEU A 80 -16.55 11.75 17.90
C LEU A 80 -16.60 13.29 17.94
N ASN A 81 -17.83 13.83 17.97
CA ASN A 81 -18.10 15.27 17.90
C ASN A 81 -17.59 16.00 16.64
N ARG A 82 -17.47 15.31 15.48
CA ARG A 82 -17.22 15.82 14.09
C ARG A 82 -16.08 16.84 13.86
N ARG A 83 -15.50 17.44 14.90
CA ARG A 83 -14.49 18.52 14.90
C ARG A 83 -13.48 18.39 16.04
N ALA A 84 -13.83 17.70 17.13
CA ALA A 84 -12.97 17.63 18.32
C ALA A 84 -11.72 16.75 18.08
N TYR A 85 -11.90 15.59 17.45
CA TYR A 85 -10.79 14.71 17.12
C TYR A 85 -11.14 13.71 16.02
N GLU A 86 -10.10 13.09 15.48
CA GLU A 86 -10.20 11.92 14.62
C GLU A 86 -9.29 10.82 15.16
N PHE A 87 -9.89 9.65 15.37
CA PHE A 87 -9.20 8.43 15.74
C PHE A 87 -9.22 7.49 14.54
N THR A 88 -8.04 7.06 14.12
CA THR A 88 -7.86 6.09 13.04
C THR A 88 -6.99 4.96 13.54
N THR A 89 -7.40 3.73 13.30
CA THR A 89 -6.57 2.55 13.54
C THR A 89 -6.67 1.59 12.36
N ASP A 90 -5.57 0.96 12.00
CA ASP A 90 -5.51 -0.03 10.94
C ASP A 90 -4.70 -1.24 11.42
N ALA A 91 -5.11 -2.44 11.03
CA ALA A 91 -4.37 -3.67 11.25
C ALA A 91 -4.30 -4.46 9.94
N ARG A 92 -3.11 -4.90 9.57
CA ARG A 92 -2.82 -5.61 8.32
C ARG A 92 -2.02 -6.89 8.60
N TYR A 93 -2.32 -7.92 7.84
CA TYR A 93 -1.63 -9.20 7.87
C TYR A 93 -1.38 -9.69 6.44
N SER A 94 -0.24 -10.34 6.19
CA SER A 94 0.08 -10.94 4.91
C SER A 94 0.16 -12.46 4.95
N THR A 95 -0.01 -13.10 3.78
CA THR A 95 0.16 -14.54 3.63
C THR A 95 1.57 -15.04 3.96
N LEU A 96 2.57 -14.16 3.94
CA LEU A 96 3.96 -14.47 4.29
C LEU A 96 4.32 -14.04 5.73
N GLY A 97 3.30 -13.79 6.56
CA GLY A 97 3.46 -13.58 7.99
C GLY A 97 3.78 -12.14 8.41
N TYR A 98 3.77 -11.18 7.47
CA TYR A 98 4.03 -9.79 7.78
C TYR A 98 2.84 -9.21 8.53
N LYS A 99 3.12 -8.36 9.52
CA LYS A 99 2.10 -7.73 10.36
C LYS A 99 2.39 -6.25 10.46
N GLN A 100 1.33 -5.45 10.47
CA GLN A 100 1.40 -4.04 10.80
C GLN A 100 0.15 -3.61 11.53
N ALA A 101 0.31 -2.80 12.56
CA ALA A 101 -0.78 -2.16 13.27
C ALA A 101 -0.45 -0.68 13.50
N ASP A 102 -1.39 0.19 13.16
CA ASP A 102 -1.26 1.64 13.26
C ASP A 102 -2.39 2.20 14.11
N ILE A 103 -2.07 3.19 14.94
CA ILE A 103 -3.01 4.01 15.69
C ILE A 103 -2.60 5.46 15.49
N ASN A 104 -3.56 6.28 15.10
CA ASN A 104 -3.38 7.71 14.88
C ASN A 104 -4.54 8.47 15.50
N VAL A 105 -4.23 9.51 16.27
CA VAL A 105 -5.23 10.38 16.89
C VAL A 105 -4.85 11.83 16.64
N VAL A 106 -5.74 12.60 16.06
CA VAL A 106 -5.49 14.00 15.67
C VAL A 106 -6.51 14.92 16.34
N PHE A 107 -6.03 16.01 16.93
CA PHE A 107 -6.81 17.00 17.68
C PHE A 107 -6.39 18.43 17.31
N PRO A 108 -7.33 19.34 16.93
CA PRO A 108 -8.65 19.00 16.45
C PRO A 108 -8.55 18.29 15.09
N ASN A 109 -9.64 17.68 14.63
CA ASN A 109 -9.59 17.00 13.33
C ASN A 109 -9.42 17.98 12.17
N GLU A 110 -9.13 17.47 10.97
CA GLU A 110 -8.89 18.25 9.76
C GLU A 110 -10.10 19.10 9.30
N ARG A 111 -11.31 18.85 9.85
CA ARG A 111 -12.52 19.64 9.56
C ARG A 111 -12.68 20.84 10.50
N SER A 112 -11.79 20.99 11.47
CA SER A 112 -11.73 22.16 12.33
C SER A 112 -11.11 23.33 11.59
N THR A 113 -11.52 24.55 11.95
CA THR A 113 -10.90 25.80 11.46
C THR A 113 -9.71 26.22 12.31
N SER A 114 -9.27 25.38 13.26
CA SER A 114 -8.11 25.68 14.10
C SER A 114 -6.85 25.69 13.24
N PRO A 115 -6.02 26.74 13.32
CA PRO A 115 -4.72 26.75 12.66
C PRO A 115 -3.72 25.85 13.37
N VAL A 116 -4.04 25.35 14.57
CA VAL A 116 -3.17 24.44 15.32
C VAL A 116 -3.81 23.06 15.39
N SER A 117 -3.03 22.03 15.08
CA SER A 117 -3.33 20.62 15.29
C SER A 117 -2.22 19.92 16.07
N ALA A 118 -2.59 18.86 16.77
CA ALA A 118 -1.70 17.98 17.49
C ALA A 118 -2.04 16.52 17.12
N GLY A 119 -1.01 15.72 16.94
CA GLY A 119 -1.12 14.30 16.59
C GLY A 119 -0.48 13.43 17.65
N LEU A 120 -1.06 12.24 17.84
CA LEU A 120 -0.46 11.11 18.53
C LEU A 120 -0.46 9.92 17.58
N ARG A 121 0.71 9.28 17.42
CA ARG A 121 0.89 8.12 16.56
C ARG A 121 1.52 6.98 17.34
N ALA A 122 1.01 5.77 17.13
CA ALA A 122 1.68 4.54 17.48
C ALA A 122 1.66 3.59 16.28
N GLU A 123 2.76 2.90 16.02
CA GLU A 123 2.91 1.95 14.92
C GLU A 123 3.69 0.75 15.42
N TYR A 124 3.24 -0.44 15.04
CA TYR A 124 3.93 -1.70 15.23
C TYR A 124 4.08 -2.38 13.88
N ARG A 125 5.28 -2.89 13.59
CA ARG A 125 5.58 -3.64 12.37
C ARG A 125 6.38 -4.88 12.69
N ASP A 126 6.07 -5.95 11.97
CA ASP A 126 6.81 -7.20 11.99
C ASP A 126 6.89 -7.72 10.55
N PHE A 127 8.04 -7.51 9.90
CA PHE A 127 8.29 -7.91 8.52
C PHE A 127 9.32 -9.01 8.52
N THR A 128 8.90 -10.21 8.13
CA THR A 128 9.65 -11.45 8.33
C THR A 128 10.79 -11.67 7.34
N GLU A 129 10.73 -11.09 6.13
CA GLU A 129 11.66 -11.41 5.02
C GLU A 129 11.99 -10.19 4.13
N LEU A 130 12.59 -9.14 4.69
CA LEU A 130 13.06 -8.02 3.89
C LEU A 130 14.33 -8.39 3.11
N ASN A 131 14.41 -7.94 1.85
CA ASN A 131 15.59 -8.13 1.02
C ASN A 131 16.71 -7.18 1.45
N TYR A 132 17.93 -7.70 1.48
CA TYR A 132 19.15 -6.95 1.66
C TYR A 132 20.17 -7.37 0.59
N PHE A 133 20.91 -6.39 0.07
CA PHE A 133 21.87 -6.59 -1.03
C PHE A 133 23.27 -6.09 -0.67
N GLY A 134 23.50 -5.71 0.59
CA GLY A 134 24.72 -5.03 1.01
C GLY A 134 24.62 -3.50 0.95
N LEU A 135 25.63 -2.84 1.52
CA LEU A 135 25.72 -1.37 1.58
C LEU A 135 26.66 -0.80 0.50
N GLY A 136 26.33 0.40 0.04
CA GLY A 136 27.22 1.18 -0.83
C GLY A 136 27.19 0.73 -2.30
N THR A 137 28.06 1.35 -3.10
CA THR A 137 28.08 1.21 -4.57
C THR A 137 28.68 -0.11 -5.07
N GLY A 138 29.22 -0.94 -4.18
CA GLY A 138 29.75 -2.27 -4.49
C GLY A 138 28.76 -3.41 -4.28
N SER A 139 27.51 -3.10 -3.90
CA SER A 139 26.45 -4.10 -3.73
C SER A 139 26.03 -4.73 -5.05
N SER A 140 25.74 -6.05 -5.03
CA SER A 140 25.20 -6.78 -6.18
C SER A 140 23.80 -7.33 -5.89
N VAL A 141 23.02 -7.55 -6.94
CA VAL A 141 21.73 -8.26 -6.85
C VAL A 141 21.94 -9.74 -6.55
N ASP A 142 23.11 -10.28 -6.92
CA ASP A 142 23.46 -11.68 -6.69
C ASP A 142 23.70 -11.97 -5.19
N ASP A 143 24.11 -10.96 -4.41
CA ASP A 143 24.39 -11.05 -2.96
C ASP A 143 23.11 -10.88 -2.12
N ARG A 144 21.96 -11.31 -2.64
CA ARG A 144 20.67 -11.11 -1.98
C ARG A 144 20.55 -12.01 -0.75
N ALA A 145 20.37 -11.39 0.41
CA ALA A 145 20.03 -12.04 1.66
C ALA A 145 18.70 -11.52 2.24
N PHE A 146 18.18 -12.22 3.25
CA PHE A 146 16.92 -11.89 3.90
C PHE A 146 17.10 -11.59 5.39
N TYR A 147 16.37 -10.60 5.90
CA TYR A 147 16.33 -10.28 7.34
C TYR A 147 14.91 -9.99 7.80
N ARG A 148 14.66 -10.16 9.10
CA ARG A 148 13.43 -9.73 9.76
C ARG A 148 13.66 -8.36 10.40
N ILE A 149 12.63 -7.50 10.34
CA ILE A 149 12.57 -6.30 11.19
C ILE A 149 11.28 -6.31 12.00
N GLU A 150 11.40 -6.13 13.31
CA GLU A 150 10.29 -5.85 14.21
C GLU A 150 10.49 -4.48 14.83
N ASP A 151 9.56 -3.56 14.64
CA ASP A 151 9.67 -2.23 15.24
C ASP A 151 8.39 -1.72 15.88
N ARG A 152 8.61 -0.80 16.83
CA ARG A 152 7.58 -0.06 17.54
C ARG A 152 7.93 1.41 17.49
N THR A 153 7.00 2.22 17.01
CA THR A 153 7.09 3.67 17.03
C THR A 153 5.99 4.23 17.89
N MET A 154 6.33 5.21 18.73
CA MET A 154 5.35 6.03 19.45
C MET A 154 5.78 7.48 19.32
N GLY A 155 4.87 8.38 18.96
CA GLY A 155 5.22 9.77 18.74
C GLY A 155 4.06 10.73 18.91
N ALA A 156 4.44 11.98 19.04
CA ALA A 156 3.55 13.11 19.06
C ALA A 156 4.05 14.19 18.09
N ASP A 157 3.12 14.97 17.56
CA ASP A 157 3.43 16.12 16.74
C ASP A 157 2.49 17.28 17.07
N VAL A 158 2.96 18.50 16.83
CA VAL A 158 2.15 19.71 16.83
C VAL A 158 2.45 20.45 15.55
N THR A 159 1.40 20.85 14.84
CA THR A 159 1.48 21.58 13.58
C THR A 159 0.68 22.86 13.69
N PHE A 160 1.25 23.95 13.19
CA PHE A 160 0.58 25.20 12.90
C PHE A 160 0.46 25.34 11.38
N ASN A 161 -0.74 25.55 10.87
CA ASN A 161 -1.01 25.74 9.46
C ASN A 161 -1.84 27.01 9.24
N SER A 162 -1.42 27.79 8.26
CA SER A 162 -2.10 28.98 7.74
C SER A 162 -1.94 29.02 6.22
N GLU A 163 -2.60 29.95 5.54
CA GLU A 163 -2.56 30.04 4.07
C GLU A 163 -1.14 30.22 3.50
N VAL A 164 -0.26 30.89 4.25
CA VAL A 164 1.09 31.28 3.81
C VAL A 164 2.22 30.60 4.59
N PHE A 165 1.91 29.99 5.73
CA PHE A 165 2.91 29.45 6.65
C PHE A 165 2.45 28.13 7.27
N ASP A 166 3.31 27.13 7.20
CA ASP A 166 3.17 25.84 7.88
C ASP A 166 4.42 25.60 8.72
N ALA A 167 4.24 25.25 9.99
CA ALA A 167 5.33 24.87 10.86
C ALA A 167 4.90 23.72 11.74
N GLY A 168 5.86 22.92 12.16
CA GLY A 168 5.56 21.84 13.09
C GLY A 168 6.79 21.35 13.82
N ALA A 169 6.50 20.60 14.88
CA ALA A 169 7.48 19.89 15.66
C ALA A 169 6.98 18.47 15.92
N THR A 170 7.91 17.53 15.94
CA THR A 170 7.63 16.12 16.23
C THR A 170 8.62 15.60 17.25
N VAL A 171 8.15 14.68 18.08
CA VAL A 171 8.96 13.89 19.00
C VAL A 171 8.45 12.47 19.03
N GLY A 172 9.33 11.49 19.10
CA GLY A 172 8.91 10.10 19.18
C GLY A 172 10.02 9.14 19.56
N LEU A 173 9.62 8.00 20.09
CA LEU A 173 10.46 6.86 20.37
C LEU A 173 10.35 5.88 19.22
N TRP A 174 11.48 5.30 18.83
CA TRP A 174 11.57 4.20 17.89
C TRP A 174 12.41 3.09 18.49
N ASN A 175 11.84 1.89 18.52
CA ASN A 175 12.45 0.68 19.03
C ASN A 175 12.40 -0.36 17.92
N GLY A 176 13.51 -0.55 17.21
CA GLY A 176 13.61 -1.52 16.13
C GLY A 176 14.52 -2.67 16.50
N ARG A 177 14.12 -3.88 16.11
CA ARG A 177 14.90 -5.10 16.21
C ARG A 177 15.12 -5.68 14.83
N ILE A 178 16.35 -6.09 14.55
CA ILE A 178 16.73 -6.80 13.33
C ILE A 178 17.10 -8.21 13.73
N ASP A 179 16.48 -9.18 13.07
CA ASP A 179 16.71 -10.61 13.32
C ASP A 179 16.96 -11.32 11.98
N SER A 180 17.33 -12.59 12.07
CA SER A 180 17.44 -13.50 10.93
C SER A 180 16.13 -13.55 10.13
N GLY A 181 16.24 -13.58 8.81
CA GLY A 181 15.09 -13.78 7.93
C GLY A 181 14.58 -15.22 8.04
N SER A 182 13.28 -15.46 7.78
CA SER A 182 12.76 -16.83 7.70
C SER A 182 13.14 -17.58 6.42
N ARG A 183 13.81 -16.90 5.48
CA ARG A 183 14.24 -17.42 4.18
C ARG A 183 15.75 -17.38 4.04
N LEU A 184 16.30 -18.40 3.39
CA LEU A 184 17.73 -18.51 3.12
C LEU A 184 18.12 -17.92 1.76
N PRO A 185 19.34 -17.35 1.63
CA PRO A 185 20.31 -17.14 2.71
C PRO A 185 19.86 -16.01 3.67
N SER A 186 20.08 -16.18 4.97
CA SER A 186 19.82 -15.11 5.94
C SER A 186 20.93 -14.06 5.87
N LEU A 187 20.65 -12.86 6.35
CA LEU A 187 21.58 -11.73 6.35
C LEU A 187 22.96 -12.09 6.91
N GLU A 188 22.99 -12.77 8.04
CA GLU A 188 24.20 -13.20 8.74
C GLU A 188 24.95 -14.36 8.07
N ASP A 189 24.32 -15.05 7.12
CA ASP A 189 24.97 -16.11 6.35
C ASP A 189 25.82 -15.52 5.21
N GLU A 190 25.38 -14.40 4.64
CA GLU A 190 26.00 -13.77 3.47
C GLU A 190 26.85 -12.55 3.83
N PHE A 191 26.47 -11.81 4.88
CA PHE A 191 27.13 -10.59 5.29
C PHE A 191 27.68 -10.70 6.71
N ASP A 192 28.90 -10.21 6.89
CA ASP A 192 29.54 -10.11 8.20
C ASP A 192 28.69 -9.19 9.13
N PRO A 193 28.18 -9.71 10.26
CA PRO A 193 27.45 -8.92 11.24
C PRO A 193 28.17 -7.65 11.71
N SER A 194 29.49 -7.69 11.80
CA SER A 194 30.32 -6.56 12.24
C SER A 194 30.35 -5.41 11.24
N ASN A 195 30.09 -5.70 9.97
CA ASN A 195 30.01 -4.73 8.87
C ASN A 195 28.56 -4.42 8.49
N THR A 196 27.58 -4.91 9.25
CA THR A 196 26.15 -4.73 9.00
C THR A 196 25.54 -3.85 10.11
N PRO A 197 25.39 -2.54 9.87
CA PRO A 197 24.86 -1.60 10.86
C PRO A 197 23.48 -2.01 11.34
N GLY A 198 23.28 -1.98 12.66
CA GLY A 198 21.99 -2.32 13.27
C GLY A 198 21.76 -3.82 13.47
N PHE A 199 22.69 -4.71 13.09
CA PHE A 199 22.52 -6.15 13.36
C PHE A 199 22.96 -6.51 14.78
N GLU A 200 24.21 -6.21 15.17
CA GLU A 200 24.69 -6.51 16.55
C GLU A 200 24.26 -5.46 17.58
N MET A 201 24.34 -4.18 17.20
CA MET A 201 23.98 -3.05 18.07
C MET A 201 22.65 -2.47 17.63
N GLN A 202 21.61 -2.72 18.43
CA GLN A 202 20.23 -2.30 18.17
C GLN A 202 19.75 -1.32 19.26
N PRO A 203 20.22 -0.06 19.23
CA PRO A 203 19.82 0.93 20.22
C PRO A 203 18.40 1.42 19.98
N ASP A 204 17.78 1.89 21.06
CA ASP A 204 16.52 2.59 21.03
C ASP A 204 16.77 4.08 20.72
N PHE A 205 15.92 4.68 19.90
CA PHE A 205 16.11 6.05 19.42
C PHE A 205 14.99 6.97 19.90
N LEU A 206 15.37 8.11 20.47
CA LEU A 206 14.53 9.29 20.56
C LEU A 206 14.73 10.12 19.29
N ARG A 207 13.67 10.27 18.50
CA ARG A 207 13.61 11.10 17.31
C ARG A 207 12.90 12.40 17.65
N TYR A 208 13.44 13.51 17.19
CA TYR A 208 12.78 14.81 17.27
C TYR A 208 13.08 15.59 15.98
N GLY A 209 12.18 16.47 15.61
CA GLY A 209 12.32 17.26 14.40
C GLY A 209 11.43 18.49 14.43
N ALA A 210 11.78 19.48 13.62
CA ALA A 210 10.96 20.64 13.38
C ALA A 210 11.04 21.03 11.92
N HIS A 211 9.97 21.63 11.40
CA HIS A 211 9.93 22.14 10.04
C HIS A 211 9.22 23.49 9.99
N ALA A 212 9.54 24.27 8.96
CA ALA A 212 8.85 25.50 8.61
C ALA A 212 8.83 25.64 7.09
N ILE A 213 7.67 25.96 6.54
CA ILE A 213 7.41 26.13 5.11
C ILE A 213 6.68 27.46 4.93
N VAL A 214 7.20 28.29 4.03
CA VAL A 214 6.57 29.56 3.63
C VAL A 214 6.13 29.40 2.18
N THR A 215 4.86 29.71 1.90
CA THR A 215 4.31 29.69 0.53
C THR A 215 3.96 31.10 0.08
N LEU A 216 4.55 31.50 -1.04
CA LEU A 216 4.36 32.81 -1.67
C LEU A 216 3.50 32.74 -2.95
N LEU A 217 2.86 31.59 -3.20
CA LEU A 217 2.01 31.39 -4.36
C LEU A 217 0.65 32.07 -4.13
N ASP A 218 0.11 32.72 -5.17
CA ASP A 218 -1.18 33.43 -5.15
C ASP A 218 -2.40 32.54 -4.81
N GLY A 219 -2.20 31.22 -4.67
CA GLY A 219 -3.22 30.23 -4.28
C GLY A 219 -3.05 29.60 -2.89
N GLY A 220 -2.04 30.03 -2.11
CA GLY A 220 -1.75 29.49 -0.78
C GLY A 220 -1.24 28.03 -0.77
N LEU A 221 -1.06 27.46 0.42
CA LEU A 221 -0.73 26.04 0.60
C LEU A 221 -1.92 25.15 0.17
N PRO A 222 -1.73 24.11 -0.65
CA PRO A 222 -2.79 23.15 -0.93
C PRO A 222 -3.17 22.43 0.37
N PRO A 223 -4.48 22.17 0.62
CA PRO A 223 -4.88 21.34 1.74
C PRO A 223 -4.20 19.97 1.61
N ARG A 224 -3.58 19.48 2.69
CA ARG A 224 -3.02 18.13 2.70
C ARG A 224 -4.17 17.14 2.48
N SER A 225 -4.16 16.45 1.34
CA SER A 225 -5.01 15.30 1.09
C SER A 225 -4.47 14.09 1.86
N ALA A 226 -5.30 13.47 2.68
CA ALA A 226 -5.08 12.17 3.31
C ALA A 226 -4.78 11.04 2.32
#